data_AF-A0A840RQV9-F1
#
_entry.id   AF-A0A840RQV9-F1
#
_cell.length_a   1.000
_cell.length_b   1.000
_cell.length_c   1.000
_cell.angle_alpha   90.00
_cell.angle_beta   90.00
_cell.angle_gamma   90.00
#
_symmetry.space_group_name_H-M   'P 1'
#
loop_
_entity.id
_entity.type
_entity.pdbx_description
1 polymer ?
#
loop_
_entity_poly.entity_id
_entity_poly.type
_entity_poly.pdbx_seq_one_letter_code
_entity_poly.pdbx_strand_id
1 'polypeptide(L)' 'MTTDSKHSLPIGENLLAWKFMPDAPNQVWTSDITYLWTDEGWLYLAIVLDLFNREVIGW' A
#
# COMPACT_ATOMS: atom_id res chain seq x y z
N MET A 1 -6.25 -6.34 -18.59
CA MET A 1 -4.88 -6.90 -18.65
C MET A 1 -4.50 -7.27 -17.22
N THR A 2 -4.56 -8.54 -16.86
CA THR A 2 -4.15 -9.04 -15.54
C THR A 2 -2.77 -9.67 -15.65
N THR A 3 -1.94 -9.53 -14.62
CA THR A 3 -0.62 -10.17 -14.53
C THR A 3 -0.72 -11.67 -14.80
N ASP A 4 0.04 -12.19 -15.77
CA ASP A 4 0.16 -13.62 -15.99
C ASP A 4 0.98 -14.24 -14.84
N SER A 5 0.27 -14.80 -13.86
CA SER A 5 0.88 -15.46 -12.71
C SER A 5 1.51 -16.82 -13.05
N LYS A 6 1.36 -17.32 -14.28
CA LYS A 6 1.92 -18.57 -14.78
C LYS A 6 3.11 -18.32 -15.70
N HIS A 7 3.97 -17.38 -15.35
CA HIS A 7 5.22 -17.15 -16.07
C HIS A 7 6.37 -18.02 -15.54
N SER A 8 7.36 -18.31 -16.38
CA SER A 8 8.58 -19.03 -16.01
C SER A 8 9.69 -18.14 -15.44
N LEU A 9 9.44 -16.83 -15.27
CA LEU A 9 10.37 -15.91 -14.63
C LEU A 9 10.45 -16.16 -13.11
N PRO A 10 11.57 -15.83 -12.45
CA PRO A 10 11.68 -15.91 -11.00
C PRO A 10 10.58 -15.13 -10.29
N ILE A 11 9.91 -15.79 -9.33
CA ILE A 11 8.90 -15.15 -8.47
C ILE A 11 9.64 -14.61 -7.25
N GLY A 12 9.52 -13.31 -7.00
CA GLY A 12 10.07 -12.68 -5.79
C GLY A 12 9.41 -13.22 -4.51
N GLU A 13 10.17 -13.27 -3.43
CA GLU A 13 9.64 -13.72 -2.14
C GLU A 13 8.54 -12.77 -1.62
N ASN A 14 7.42 -13.32 -1.16
CA ASN A 14 6.40 -12.55 -0.45
C ASN A 14 6.86 -12.33 1.01
N LEU A 15 7.60 -11.25 1.24
CA LEU A 15 8.15 -10.88 2.54
C LEU A 15 7.08 -10.68 3.64
N LEU A 16 5.87 -10.27 3.26
CA LEU A 16 4.78 -10.03 4.21
C LEU A 16 4.12 -11.34 4.64
N ALA A 17 3.98 -12.31 3.73
CA ALA A 17 3.35 -13.60 4.01
C ALA A 17 2.03 -13.50 4.82
N TRP A 18 1.19 -12.52 4.49
CA TRP A 18 -0.09 -12.20 5.16
C TRP A 18 0.03 -11.70 6.62
N LYS A 19 1.21 -11.32 7.08
CA LYS A 19 1.45 -10.71 8.39
C LYS A 19 1.24 -9.20 8.29
N PHE A 20 0.05 -8.75 8.68
CA PHE A 20 -0.34 -7.32 8.66
C PHE A 20 -0.28 -6.65 10.04
N MET A 21 0.46 -7.24 10.98
CA MET A 21 0.63 -6.76 12.35
C MET A 21 2.13 -6.76 12.65
N PRO A 22 2.89 -5.73 12.25
CA PRO A 22 4.29 -5.60 12.62
C PRO A 22 4.44 -5.42 14.14
N ASP A 23 5.62 -5.74 14.68
CA ASP A 23 5.89 -5.68 16.12
C ASP A 23 6.36 -4.30 16.59
N ALA A 24 6.80 -3.44 15.65
CA ALA A 24 7.29 -2.10 15.93
C ALA A 24 6.98 -1.12 14.78
N PRO A 25 7.01 0.21 15.04
CA PRO A 25 6.89 1.22 13.99
C PRO A 25 7.98 1.09 12.91
N ASN A 26 7.70 1.62 11.72
CA ASN A 26 8.61 1.72 10.58
C ASN A 26 9.14 0.39 10.01
N GLN A 27 8.40 -0.71 10.21
CA GLN A 27 8.76 -2.02 9.65
C GLN A 27 8.02 -2.34 8.36
N VAL A 28 6.73 -1.95 8.28
CA VAL A 28 5.86 -2.20 7.13
C VAL A 28 5.01 -0.98 6.90
N TRP A 29 5.01 -0.49 5.66
CA TRP A 29 4.16 0.61 5.23
C TRP A 29 3.13 0.12 4.22
N THR A 30 1.98 0.76 4.20
CA THR A 30 0.94 0.52 3.20
C THR A 30 0.53 1.85 2.58
N SER A 31 0.03 1.81 1.35
CA SER A 31 -0.44 3.00 0.66
C SER A 31 -1.70 2.70 -0.11
N ASP A 32 -2.59 3.67 -0.19
CA ASP A 32 -3.80 3.62 -1.00
C ASP A 32 -3.99 4.95 -1.73
N ILE A 33 -4.75 4.93 -2.83
CA ILE A 33 -5.16 6.13 -3.54
C ILE A 33 -6.68 6.21 -3.49
N THR A 34 -7.18 7.31 -2.95
CA THR A 34 -8.60 7.62 -2.92
C THR A 34 -8.91 8.88 -3.72
N TYR A 35 -10.19 9.09 -4.02
CA TYR A 35 -10.67 10.24 -4.77
C TYR A 35 -11.58 11.08 -3.90
N LEU A 36 -11.34 12.39 -3.90
CA LEU A 36 -12.08 13.38 -3.12
C LEU A 36 -12.80 14.32 -4.07
N TRP A 37 -14.10 14.52 -3.86
CA TRP A 37 -14.87 15.51 -4.60
C TRP A 37 -14.67 16.90 -3.99
N THR A 38 -14.36 17.88 -4.81
CA THR A 38 -14.19 19.30 -4.43
C THR A 38 -14.97 20.20 -5.39
N ASP A 39 -15.06 21.49 -5.07
CA ASP A 39 -15.69 22.49 -5.95
C ASP A 39 -14.94 22.67 -7.30
N GLU A 40 -13.68 22.25 -7.36
CA GLU A 40 -12.84 22.26 -8.56
C GLU A 40 -12.87 20.91 -9.32
N GLY A 41 -13.60 19.92 -8.79
CA GLY A 41 -13.72 18.57 -9.36
C GLY A 41 -13.06 17.48 -8.51
N TRP A 42 -12.74 16.34 -9.14
CA TRP A 42 -12.09 15.20 -8.48
C TRP A 42 -10.61 15.46 -8.23
N LEU A 43 -10.18 15.33 -6.98
CA LEU A 43 -8.77 15.25 -6.59
C LEU A 43 -8.41 13.81 -6.24
N TYR A 44 -7.18 13.42 -6.53
CA TYR A 44 -6.63 12.11 -6.17
C TYR A 44 -5.66 12.30 -5.01
N LEU A 45 -5.91 11.59 -3.91
CA LEU A 45 -5.09 11.63 -2.72
C LEU A 45 -4.41 10.28 -2.54
N ALA A 46 -3.08 10.27 -2.62
CA ALA A 46 -2.26 9.14 -2.20
C ALA A 46 -1.92 9.31 -0.73
N ILE A 47 -1.98 8.26 0.07
CA ILE A 47 -1.58 8.31 1.48
C ILE A 47 -0.64 7.13 1.75
N VAL A 48 0.39 7.36 2.55
CA VAL A 48 1.25 6.31 3.10
C VAL A 48 1.03 6.20 4.60
N LEU A 49 0.72 5.00 5.07
CA LEU A 49 0.50 4.67 6.47
C LEU A 49 1.58 3.73 7.00
N ASP A 50 2.02 3.95 8.23
CA ASP A 50 2.69 2.92 9.01
C ASP A 50 1.66 1.87 9.47
N LEU A 51 1.91 0.61 9.15
CA LEU A 51 0.99 -0.48 9.46
C LEU A 51 0.92 -0.81 10.96
N PHE A 52 1.93 -0.42 11.74
CA PHE A 52 1.99 -0.65 13.19
C PHE A 52 0.94 0.19 13.94
N ASN A 53 1.02 1.51 13.81
CA ASN A 53 0.23 2.47 14.60
C ASN A 53 -0.83 3.21 13.77
N ARG A 54 -0.92 2.95 12.46
CA ARG A 54 -1.82 3.65 11.50
C ARG A 54 -1.54 5.15 11.36
N GLU A 55 -0.31 5.56 11.67
CA GLU A 55 0.14 6.94 11.48
C GLU A 55 0.32 7.25 10.00
N VAL A 56 -0.10 8.45 9.57
CA VAL A 56 0.17 8.98 8.24
C VAL A 56 1.60 9.50 8.20
N ILE A 57 2.44 8.88 7.35
CA ILE A 57 3.85 9.25 7.19
C ILE A 57 4.12 10.00 5.88
N GLY A 58 3.11 10.13 5.01
CA GLY A 58 3.16 10.93 3.79
C GLY A 58 1.83 10.99 3.04
N TRP A 59 1.67 11.98 2.16
CA TRP A 59 0.54 12.18 1.25
C TRP A 59 0.95 12.98 0.00
#